data_AF-A0A1G2VMJ4-F1
#
_entry.id   AF-A0A1G2VMJ4-F1
#
_cell.length_a   1.000
_cell.length_b   1.000
_cell.length_c   1.000
_cell.angle_alpha   90.00
_cell.angle_beta   90.00
_cell.angle_gamma   90.00
#
_symmetry.space_group_name_H-M   'P 1'
#
loop_
_entity.id
_entity.type
_entity.pdbx_description
1 polymer ?
#
loop_
_entity_poly.entity_id
_entity_poly.type
_entity_poly.pdbx_seq_one_letter_code
_entity_poly.pdbx_strand_id
1 'polypeptide(L)'
;MKSAFATLVIGAFLAVTIFGVFAMNHGSGHSHNGCIAAIVQGVDCPKEDNALSSIAFHINAFRGFSTATFNDNLASALLLFIALALTIVIGVIASVHPAQPICAANCHRGRFLKLYSFPLQQELVHWLTLHENSPSLV
;
A
#
# COMPACT_ATOMS: atom_id res chain seq x y z
N MET A 1 -4.09 11.01 -18.74
CA MET A 1 -4.36 9.89 -17.81
C MET A 1 -3.57 9.98 -16.50
N LYS A 2 -2.25 10.25 -16.52
CA LYS A 2 -1.44 10.35 -15.29
C LYS A 2 -1.91 11.44 -14.30
N SER A 3 -2.31 12.61 -14.80
CA SER A 3 -2.77 13.73 -13.96
C SER A 3 -4.08 13.39 -13.22
N ALA A 4 -5.10 12.85 -13.91
CA ALA A 4 -6.36 12.45 -13.27
C ALA A 4 -6.15 11.36 -12.20
N PHE A 5 -5.25 10.41 -12.46
CA PHE A 5 -4.89 9.38 -11.48
C PHE A 5 -4.21 9.99 -10.25
N ALA A 6 -3.27 10.93 -10.45
CA ALA A 6 -2.62 11.64 -9.35
C ALA A 6 -3.64 12.44 -8.51
N THR A 7 -4.58 13.13 -9.16
CA THR A 7 -5.64 13.86 -8.46
C THR A 7 -6.53 12.94 -7.62
N LEU A 8 -6.89 11.76 -8.15
CA LEU A 8 -7.68 10.77 -7.42
C LEU A 8 -6.92 10.23 -6.21
N VAL A 9 -5.63 9.91 -6.35
CA VAL A 9 -4.79 9.43 -5.24
C VAL A 9 -4.67 10.48 -4.14
N ILE A 10 -4.42 11.74 -4.50
CA ILE A 10 -4.33 12.84 -3.53
C ILE A 10 -5.68 13.05 -2.83
N GLY A 11 -6.79 13.04 -3.59
CA GLY A 11 -8.14 13.18 -3.04
C GLY A 11 -8.50 12.05 -2.07
N ALA A 12 -8.19 10.79 -2.42
CA ALA A 12 -8.41 9.65 -1.56
C ALA A 12 -7.58 9.73 -0.27
N PHE A 13 -6.32 10.15 -0.39
CA PHE A 13 -5.46 10.36 0.77
C PHE A 13 -6.05 11.41 1.72
N LEU A 14 -6.42 12.58 1.19
CA LEU A 14 -7.04 13.65 1.99
C LEU A 14 -8.34 13.19 2.66
N ALA A 15 -9.18 12.45 1.94
CA ALA A 15 -10.42 11.92 2.49
C ALA A 15 -10.16 10.97 3.66
N VAL A 16 -9.20 10.05 3.54
CA VAL A 16 -8.83 9.14 4.64
C VAL A 16 -8.21 9.91 5.80
N THR A 17 -7.39 10.94 5.56
CA THR A 17 -6.80 11.74 6.64
C THR A 17 -7.85 12.54 7.41
N ILE A 18 -8.83 13.14 6.72
CA ILE A 18 -9.86 13.98 7.32
C ILE A 18 -10.94 13.12 8.00
N PHE A 19 -11.40 12.06 7.33
CA PHE A 19 -12.55 11.26 7.77
C PHE A 19 -12.18 9.94 8.42
N GLY A 20 -10.91 9.54 8.44
CA GLY A 20 -10.46 8.25 8.97
C GLY A 20 -10.80 8.04 10.44
N VAL A 21 -10.92 9.12 11.22
CA VAL A 21 -11.35 9.07 12.64
C VAL A 21 -12.75 8.48 12.79
N PHE A 22 -13.66 8.76 11.85
CA PHE A 22 -15.02 8.23 11.88
C PHE A 22 -15.09 6.75 11.49
N ALA A 23 -14.09 6.25 10.75
CA ALA A 23 -14.00 4.85 10.35
C ALA A 23 -13.32 3.96 11.40
N MET A 24 -12.78 4.55 12.47
CA MET A 24 -12.17 3.78 13.56
C MET A 24 -13.27 3.05 14.34
N ASN A 25 -13.19 1.72 14.38
CA ASN A 25 -14.12 0.90 15.15
C ASN A 25 -13.79 1.00 16.65
N HIS A 26 -14.74 1.51 17.43
CA HIS A 26 -14.68 1.55 18.88
C HIS A 26 -15.23 0.22 19.41
N GLY A 27 -14.42 -0.83 19.32
CA GLY A 27 -14.80 -2.13 19.85
C GLY A 27 -15.19 -2.01 21.32
N SER A 28 -16.43 -2.38 21.65
CA SER A 28 -17.07 -2.26 22.96
C SER A 28 -16.51 -3.23 24.03
N GLY A 29 -15.23 -3.56 23.94
CA GLY A 29 -14.56 -4.48 24.83
C GLY A 29 -13.25 -3.87 25.29
N HIS A 30 -13.04 -3.88 26.61
CA HIS A 30 -11.80 -3.57 27.28
C HIS A 30 -10.63 -4.41 26.71
N SER A 31 -10.08 -3.99 25.58
CA SER A 31 -8.71 -4.33 25.21
C SER A 31 -7.83 -3.65 26.25
N HIS A 32 -7.30 -4.46 27.16
CA HIS A 32 -6.35 -4.07 28.21
C HIS A 32 -5.05 -3.40 27.68
N ASN A 33 -4.95 -3.19 26.37
CA ASN A 33 -3.92 -2.42 25.70
C ASN A 33 -4.58 -1.16 25.14
N GLY A 34 -4.35 -0.02 25.80
CA GLY A 34 -5.01 1.26 25.51
C GLY A 34 -5.00 1.69 24.04
N CYS A 35 -5.93 2.57 23.67
CA CYS A 35 -5.98 3.12 22.32
C CYS A 35 -4.70 3.90 21.98
N ILE A 36 -4.25 3.85 20.71
CA ILE A 36 -3.04 4.56 20.23
C ILE A 36 -3.05 6.04 20.58
N ALA A 37 -4.23 6.68 20.52
CA ALA A 37 -4.39 8.09 20.87
C ALA A 37 -4.09 8.40 22.35
N ALA A 38 -4.26 7.43 23.25
CA ALA A 38 -3.91 7.55 24.67
C ALA A 38 -2.39 7.54 24.88
N ILE A 39 -1.64 6.73 24.10
CA ILE A 39 -0.17 6.67 24.17
C ILE A 39 0.44 8.04 23.81
N VAL A 40 -0.06 8.66 22.74
CA VAL A 40 0.42 9.97 22.26
C VAL A 40 0.12 11.08 23.25
N GLN A 41 -1.02 11.00 23.92
CA GLN A 41 -1.48 12.02 24.88
C GLN A 41 -1.03 11.75 26.32
N GLY A 42 -0.47 10.58 26.62
CA GLY A 42 -0.03 10.19 27.97
C GLY A 42 -1.18 10.03 28.97
N VAL A 43 -2.38 9.68 28.49
CA VAL A 43 -3.60 9.58 29.30
C VAL A 43 -4.27 8.22 29.08
N ASP A 44 -5.20 7.85 29.96
CA ASP A 44 -6.00 6.66 29.77
C ASP A 44 -6.97 6.80 28.59
N CYS A 45 -7.26 5.68 27.93
CA CYS A 45 -8.24 5.66 26.85
C CYS A 45 -9.63 5.95 27.43
N PRO A 46 -10.31 7.04 27.04
CA PRO A 46 -11.61 7.39 27.59
C PRO A 46 -12.62 6.27 27.28
N LYS A 47 -13.49 5.96 28.24
CA LYS A 47 -14.68 5.14 27.98
C LYS A 47 -15.59 5.95 27.05
N GLU A 48 -16.03 5.32 25.98
CA GLU A 48 -16.86 5.92 24.93
C GLU A 48 -18.24 6.29 25.48
N ASP A 49 -18.32 7.42 26.18
CA ASP A 49 -19.59 7.91 26.73
C ASP A 49 -20.34 8.77 25.70
N ASN A 50 -19.62 9.46 24.79
CA ASN A 50 -20.17 10.33 23.76
C ASN A 50 -19.31 10.36 22.48
N ALA A 51 -19.94 10.35 21.29
CA ALA A 51 -19.23 10.38 20.01
C ALA A 51 -18.39 11.66 19.81
N LEU A 52 -18.89 12.81 20.27
CA LEU A 52 -18.16 14.08 20.17
C LEU A 52 -16.88 14.11 21.02
N SER A 53 -16.90 13.50 22.22
CA SER A 53 -15.70 13.43 23.07
C SER A 53 -14.65 12.49 22.50
N SER A 54 -15.07 11.39 21.86
CA SER A 54 -14.14 10.49 21.16
C SER A 54 -13.48 11.18 19.96
N ILE A 55 -14.26 11.91 19.14
CA ILE A 55 -13.71 12.69 18.01
C ILE A 55 -12.71 13.74 18.51
N ALA A 56 -13.07 14.50 19.55
CA ALA A 56 -12.18 15.51 20.13
C ALA A 56 -10.88 14.90 20.67
N PHE A 57 -10.96 13.73 21.32
CA PHE A 57 -9.80 13.00 21.82
C PHE A 57 -8.84 12.58 20.71
N HIS A 58 -9.35 12.06 19.60
CA HIS A 58 -8.54 11.67 18.45
C HIS A 58 -7.97 12.88 17.69
N ILE A 59 -8.73 13.97 17.55
CA ILE A 59 -8.23 15.22 16.96
C ILE A 59 -7.09 15.80 17.80
N ASN A 60 -7.19 15.75 19.13
CA ASN A 60 -6.13 16.25 20.00
C ASN A 60 -4.85 15.39 19.92
N ALA A 61 -4.97 14.07 19.76
CA ALA A 61 -3.83 13.22 19.42
C ALA A 61 -3.19 13.63 18.08
N PHE A 62 -4.01 13.87 17.04
CA PHE A 62 -3.53 14.32 15.73
C PHE A 62 -2.84 15.69 15.77
N ARG A 63 -3.33 16.58 16.63
CA ARG A 63 -2.69 17.88 16.90
C ARG A 63 -1.27 17.69 17.39
N GLY A 64 -1.03 16.75 18.31
CA GLY A 64 0.32 16.43 18.80
C GLY A 64 1.32 16.11 17.68
N PHE A 65 0.89 15.35 16.65
CA PHE A 65 1.71 15.07 15.48
C PHE A 65 1.89 16.28 14.56
N SER A 66 0.84 17.09 14.40
CA SER A 66 0.83 18.24 13.47
C SER A 66 1.57 19.46 14.03
N THR A 67 1.57 19.63 15.35
CA THR A 67 2.24 20.73 16.06
C THR A 67 3.52 20.27 16.75
N ALA A 68 4.01 19.07 16.45
CA ALA A 68 5.26 18.56 17.00
C ALA A 68 6.40 19.55 16.69
N THR A 69 6.78 20.34 17.68
CA THR A 69 7.98 21.18 17.63
C THR A 69 9.16 20.30 18.01
N PHE A 70 10.11 20.09 17.08
CA PHE A 70 11.32 19.28 17.29
C PHE A 70 12.33 19.88 18.30
N ASN A 71 11.87 20.70 19.24
CA ASN A 71 12.73 21.36 20.22
C ASN A 71 13.34 20.38 21.22
N ASP A 72 12.61 19.33 21.62
CA ASP A 72 13.04 18.47 22.73
C ASP A 72 13.95 17.30 22.29
N ASN A 73 14.00 16.96 20.99
CA ASN A 73 14.79 15.82 20.49
C ASN A 73 15.34 16.06 19.07
N LEU A 74 16.19 17.08 18.93
CA LEU A 74 16.83 17.46 17.65
C LEU A 74 17.52 16.28 16.94
N ALA A 75 18.07 15.32 17.70
CA ALA A 75 18.67 14.11 17.13
C ALA A 75 17.64 13.21 16.40
N SER A 76 16.44 13.06 16.96
CA SER A 76 15.37 12.27 16.33
C SER A 76 14.84 12.94 15.06
N ALA A 77 14.73 14.27 15.09
CA ALA A 77 14.34 15.08 13.93
C ALA A 77 15.38 14.98 12.81
N LEU A 78 16.66 15.06 13.16
CA LEU A 78 17.78 14.93 12.23
C LEU A 78 17.82 13.52 11.61
N LEU A 79 17.62 12.47 12.40
CA LEU A 79 17.54 11.10 11.90
C LEU A 79 16.38 10.92 10.91
N LEU A 80 15.20 11.48 11.21
CA LEU A 80 14.04 11.43 10.32
C LEU A 80 14.34 12.17 9.01
N PHE A 81 15.01 13.32 9.09
CA PHE A 81 15.39 14.12 7.93
C PHE A 81 16.41 13.40 7.05
N ILE A 82 17.42 12.76 7.67
CA ILE A 82 18.42 11.95 6.97
C ILE A 82 17.75 10.74 6.30
N ALA A 83 16.84 10.04 7.00
CA ALA A 83 16.12 8.91 6.44
C ALA A 83 15.29 9.33 5.22
N LEU A 84 14.57 10.44 5.32
CA LEU A 84 13.79 10.98 4.20
C LEU A 84 14.69 11.37 3.03
N ALA A 85 15.77 12.10 3.28
CA ALA A 85 16.74 12.46 2.25
C ALA A 85 17.33 11.22 1.56
N LEU A 86 17.66 10.17 2.31
CA LEU A 86 18.17 8.91 1.77
C LEU A 86 17.12 8.23 0.88
N THR A 87 15.84 8.19 1.29
CA THR A 87 14.78 7.60 0.45
C THR A 87 14.60 8.35 -0.88
N ILE A 88 14.70 9.68 -0.85
CA ILE A 88 14.61 10.52 -2.05
C ILE A 88 15.82 10.26 -2.95
N VAL A 89 17.03 10.25 -2.39
CA VAL A 89 18.27 10.00 -3.15
C VAL A 89 18.24 8.60 -3.78
N ILE A 90 17.85 7.56 -3.04
CA ILE A 90 17.70 6.20 -3.58
C ILE A 90 16.65 6.17 -4.70
N GLY A 91 15.49 6.80 -4.48
CA GLY A 91 14.43 6.87 -5.50
C GLY A 91 14.88 7.59 -6.77
N VAL A 92 15.62 8.70 -6.63
CA VAL A 92 16.19 9.43 -7.77
C VAL A 92 17.23 8.59 -8.49
N ILE A 93 18.19 7.98 -7.78
CA ILE A 93 19.21 7.13 -8.38
C ILE A 93 18.58 5.93 -9.11
N ALA A 94 17.57 5.30 -8.52
CA ALA A 94 16.82 4.18 -9.13
C ALA A 94 15.93 4.60 -10.31
N SER A 95 15.55 5.89 -10.39
CA SER A 95 14.82 6.44 -11.53
C SER A 95 15.74 6.88 -12.68
N VAL A 96 16.96 7.30 -12.36
CA VAL A 96 17.99 7.77 -13.32
C VAL A 96 18.77 6.61 -13.91
N HIS A 97 18.99 5.55 -13.13
CA HIS A 97 19.41 4.26 -13.65
C HIS A 97 18.15 3.44 -13.84
N PRO A 98 17.48 3.48 -15.03
CA PRO A 98 16.54 2.43 -15.33
C PRO A 98 17.36 1.15 -15.22
N ALA A 99 17.17 0.39 -14.13
CA ALA A 99 17.62 -0.98 -14.06
C ALA A 99 17.11 -1.58 -15.37
N GLN A 100 18.05 -1.90 -16.28
CA GLN A 100 17.69 -2.49 -17.55
C GLN A 100 16.75 -3.64 -17.19
N PRO A 101 15.52 -3.67 -17.72
CA PRO A 101 14.53 -4.64 -17.30
C PRO A 101 14.94 -5.97 -17.95
N ILE A 102 16.02 -6.56 -17.47
CA ILE A 102 16.40 -7.93 -17.75
C ILE A 102 15.46 -8.75 -16.88
N CYS A 103 14.23 -8.90 -17.38
CA CYS A 103 13.34 -10.00 -17.05
C CYS A 103 12.67 -10.03 -15.65
N ALA A 104 12.34 -8.90 -15.02
CA ALA A 104 11.50 -8.94 -13.80
C ALA A 104 9.99 -8.90 -14.10
N ALA A 105 9.53 -8.04 -15.02
CA ALA A 105 8.09 -7.87 -15.27
C ALA A 105 7.53 -8.80 -16.36
N ASN A 106 8.34 -9.18 -17.36
CA ASN A 106 7.87 -9.99 -18.50
C ASN A 106 7.97 -11.51 -18.31
N CYS A 107 8.80 -12.00 -17.39
CA CYS A 107 8.88 -13.45 -17.11
C CYS A 107 7.64 -13.98 -16.39
N HIS A 108 7.02 -13.19 -15.51
CA HIS A 108 5.80 -13.61 -14.81
C HIS A 108 4.57 -13.65 -15.72
N ARG A 109 4.47 -12.74 -16.70
CA ARG A 109 3.39 -12.74 -17.70
C ARG A 109 3.44 -13.96 -18.63
N GLY A 110 4.65 -14.41 -18.99
CA GLY A 110 4.85 -15.63 -19.78
C GLY A 110 4.46 -16.91 -19.01
N ARG A 111 4.63 -16.94 -17.69
CA ARG A 111 4.30 -18.12 -16.86
C ARG A 111 2.80 -18.26 -16.63
N PHE A 112 2.08 -17.15 -16.41
CA PHE A 112 0.62 -17.18 -16.18
C PHE A 112 -0.15 -17.59 -17.45
N LEU A 113 0.28 -17.14 -18.63
CA LEU A 113 -0.31 -17.56 -19.91
C LEU A 113 0.01 -19.02 -20.27
N LYS A 114 1.16 -19.56 -19.79
CA LYS A 114 1.50 -20.98 -20.00
C LYS A 114 0.63 -21.93 -19.18
N LEU A 115 0.22 -21.53 -17.99
CA LEU A 115 -0.70 -22.31 -17.15
C LEU A 115 -2.15 -22.28 -17.65
N TYR A 116 -2.52 -21.28 -18.46
CA TYR A 116 -3.83 -21.20 -19.12
C TYR A 116 -3.74 -21.63 -20.59
N SER A 117 -2.97 -22.69 -20.86
CA SER A 117 -3.08 -23.39 -22.14
C SER A 117 -4.35 -24.23 -22.08
N PHE A 118 -5.38 -23.81 -22.82
CA PHE A 118 -6.63 -24.56 -22.93
C PHE A 118 -6.34 -26.01 -23.36
N PRO A 119 -6.91 -27.03 -22.69
CA PRO A 119 -6.72 -28.43 -23.07
C PRO A 119 -7.11 -28.69 -24.53
N LEU A 120 -8.04 -27.88 -25.05
CA LEU A 120 -8.51 -27.92 -26.43
C LEU A 120 -7.41 -27.59 -27.46
N GLN A 121 -6.42 -26.75 -27.11
CA GLN A 121 -5.31 -26.44 -28.01
C GLN A 121 -4.31 -27.59 -28.08
N GLN A 122 -4.07 -28.30 -26.98
CA GLN A 122 -3.20 -29.47 -26.98
C GLN A 122 -3.83 -30.62 -27.76
N GLU A 123 -5.13 -30.87 -27.58
CA GLU A 123 -5.90 -31.84 -28.36
C GLU A 123 -5.90 -31.50 -29.86
N LEU A 124 -6.10 -30.23 -30.23
CA LEU A 124 -6.11 -29.82 -31.62
C LEU A 124 -4.73 -29.97 -32.28
N VAL A 125 -3.66 -29.57 -31.58
CA VAL A 125 -2.27 -29.75 -32.06
C VAL A 125 -1.94 -31.24 -32.17
N HIS A 126 -2.34 -32.05 -31.18
CA HIS A 126 -2.14 -33.50 -31.21
C HIS A 126 -2.87 -34.14 -32.40
N TRP A 127 -4.14 -33.80 -32.60
CA TRP A 127 -4.97 -34.26 -33.72
C TRP A 127 -4.36 -33.86 -35.07
N LEU A 128 -3.92 -32.60 -35.21
CA LEU A 128 -3.23 -32.12 -36.42
C LEU A 128 -1.94 -32.89 -36.69
N THR A 129 -1.10 -33.12 -35.68
CA THR A 129 0.15 -33.88 -35.86
C THR A 129 -0.06 -35.33 -36.27
N LEU A 130 -1.16 -35.95 -35.83
CA LEU A 130 -1.53 -37.31 -36.22
C LEU A 130 -2.00 -37.38 -37.68
N HIS A 131 -2.71 -36.35 -38.14
CA HIS A 131 -3.18 -36.27 -39.52
C HIS A 131 -2.08 -35.86 -40.52
N GLU A 132 -1.17 -34.96 -40.14
CA GLU A 132 -0.04 -34.55 -41.00
C GLU A 132 0.98 -35.66 -41.25
N ASN A 133 1.18 -36.56 -40.28
CA ASN A 133 2.10 -37.69 -40.41
C ASN A 133 1.41 -39.00 -40.82
N SER A 134 0.10 -38.96 -41.12
CA SER A 134 -0.57 -40.13 -41.66
C SER A 134 -0.11 -40.32 -43.13
N PRO A 135 0.33 -41.53 -43.52
CA PRO A 135 0.72 -41.78 -44.89
C PRO A 135 -0.54 -41.66 -45.77
N SER A 136 -0.70 -40.54 -46.48
CA SER A 136 -1.66 -40.46 -47.56
C SER A 136 -1.13 -41.37 -48.68
N LEU A 137 -1.89 -42.42 -48.95
CA LEU A 137 -1.66 -43.29 -50.11
C LEU A 137 -1.68 -42.41 -51.37
N VAL A 138 -0.51 -42.29 -52.01
CA VAL A 138 -0.38 -41.91 -53.42
C VAL A 138 -0.59 -43.16 -54.27
#